data_AF-A0A2N2HIH8-F1
#
_entry.id   AF-A0A2N2HIH8-F1
#
_cell.length_a   1.000
_cell.length_b   1.000
_cell.length_c   1.000
_cell.angle_alpha   90.00
_cell.angle_beta   90.00
_cell.angle_gamma   90.00
#
_symmetry.space_group_name_H-M   'P 1'
#
loop_
_entity.id
_entity.type
_entity.pdbx_description
1 polymer ?
#
loop_
_entity_poly.entity_id
_entity_poly.type
_entity_poly.pdbx_seq_one_letter_code
_entity_poly.pdbx_strand_id
1 'polypeptide(L)'
;MSALITRLFLILACSVSGYFIAYLSFDGLWQSFLGVIAGLFTALFVIKVEQDIRKVSLKVIMGGVIGMIIGLLIAVILAYGLNFVGKIQENQQILPWVYVILTGTLGYLGLVLGTKKVEEFSFFGTGAAKEPVDYRILDTSVIIDGRIADIAETGFLEGRLIVPRFVLDELQYIADSSDSLKRSRGRRGLDVLNRMQRTGGITIDVVDQDFPKIKSVDAKLVALAKKSDGKIITNDFNLNKVAELQGIKILNVNELANALKPVVLPGEMMTVKIIKEGKEQGQGVGYLDDGTMIIVDNGQKHIGSTVDAMVTSVLQTTAGRMIFSEMKAPAPDKKPYPTSNRT
;
A
#
# COMPACT_ATOMS: atom_id res chain seq x y z
N MET A 1 22.06 16.72 15.41
CA MET A 1 23.31 17.06 16.15
C MET A 1 24.56 16.70 15.35
N SER A 2 24.66 15.51 14.75
CA SER A 2 25.80 15.07 13.93
C SER A 2 26.14 15.99 12.74
N ALA A 3 25.15 16.45 11.96
CA ALA A 3 25.39 17.27 10.76
C ALA A 3 25.92 18.69 11.05
N LEU A 4 25.66 19.23 12.25
CA LEU A 4 26.12 20.56 12.63
C LEU A 4 27.59 20.50 13.07
N ILE A 5 27.98 19.40 13.73
CA ILE A 5 29.35 19.11 14.15
C ILE A 5 30.26 18.90 12.93
N THR A 6 29.80 18.15 11.91
CA THR A 6 30.59 17.92 10.69
C THR A 6 30.82 19.20 9.89
N ARG A 7 29.82 20.10 9.83
CA ARG A 7 29.94 21.41 9.16
C ARG A 7 30.89 22.35 9.88
N LEU A 8 30.82 22.38 11.22
CA LEU A 8 31.75 23.17 12.04
C LEU A 8 33.19 22.70 11.84
N PHE A 9 33.39 21.38 11.81
CA PHE A 9 34.70 20.78 11.56
C PHE A 9 35.24 21.13 10.17
N LEU A 10 34.41 21.06 9.13
CA LEU A 10 34.79 21.44 7.76
C LEU A 10 35.23 22.92 7.68
N ILE A 11 34.47 23.83 8.29
CA ILE A 11 34.80 25.26 8.31
C ILE A 11 36.15 25.49 8.99
N LEU A 12 36.38 24.83 10.13
CA LEU A 12 37.63 24.95 10.87
C LEU A 12 38.80 24.38 10.08
N ALA A 13 38.66 23.19 9.50
CA ALA A 13 39.69 22.55 8.68
C ALA A 13 40.07 23.37 7.45
N CYS A 14 39.09 23.89 6.70
CA CYS A 14 39.34 24.73 5.53
C CYS A 14 39.97 26.08 5.89
N SER A 15 39.53 26.70 6.99
CA SER A 15 40.07 27.99 7.45
C SER A 15 41.51 27.87 7.95
N VAL A 16 41.83 26.80 8.69
CA VAL A 16 43.20 26.51 9.16
C VAL A 16 44.09 26.13 7.97
N SER A 17 43.61 25.30 7.05
CA SER A 17 44.38 24.95 5.85
C SER A 17 44.65 26.18 4.97
N GLY A 18 43.65 27.05 4.80
CA GLY A 18 43.80 28.32 4.08
C GLY A 18 44.82 29.26 4.73
N TYR A 19 44.84 29.34 6.07
CA TYR A 19 45.85 30.08 6.82
C TYR A 19 47.27 29.56 6.54
N PHE A 20 47.49 28.25 6.67
CA PHE A 20 48.82 27.64 6.48
C PHE A 20 49.30 27.73 5.03
N ILE A 21 48.42 27.52 4.04
CA ILE A 21 48.78 27.66 2.62
C ILE A 21 49.24 29.09 2.33
N ALA A 22 48.52 30.10 2.84
CA ALA A 22 48.88 31.49 2.61
C ALA A 22 50.14 31.91 3.37
N TYR A 23 50.33 31.41 4.60
CA TYR A 23 51.53 31.65 5.40
C TYR A 23 52.80 31.06 4.76
N LEU A 24 52.70 29.86 4.16
CA LEU A 24 53.83 29.19 3.49
C LEU A 24 54.13 29.72 2.08
N SER A 25 53.12 30.29 1.39
CA SER A 25 53.29 30.78 0.01
C SER A 25 53.72 32.24 -0.06
N PHE A 26 53.38 33.03 0.97
CA PHE A 26 53.67 34.45 1.01
C PHE A 26 54.09 34.81 2.44
N ASP A 27 55.35 35.22 2.64
CA ASP A 27 56.02 35.53 3.93
C ASP A 27 55.42 36.76 4.67
N GLY A 28 54.10 36.92 4.69
CA GLY A 28 53.38 38.05 5.26
C GLY A 28 52.16 37.64 6.09
N LEU A 29 52.10 38.13 7.34
CA LEU A 29 50.97 37.93 8.25
C LEU A 29 49.63 38.43 7.67
N TRP A 30 49.65 39.49 6.87
CA TRP A 30 48.45 40.04 6.22
C TRP A 30 47.88 39.11 5.14
N GLN A 31 48.75 38.43 4.38
CA GLN A 31 48.34 37.47 3.34
C GLN A 31 47.74 36.20 3.96
N SER A 32 48.18 35.84 5.17
CA SER A 32 47.61 34.71 5.93
C SER A 32 46.13 34.93 6.28
N PHE A 33 45.70 36.18 6.53
CA PHE A 33 44.28 36.52 6.71
C PHE A 33 43.46 36.34 5.42
N LEU A 34 44.03 36.67 4.26
CA LEU A 34 43.39 36.38 2.96
C LEU A 34 43.17 34.87 2.77
N GLY A 35 44.14 34.06 3.19
CA GLY A 35 44.04 32.60 3.17
C GLY A 35 42.89 32.05 4.03
N VAL A 36 42.70 32.59 5.24
CA VAL A 36 41.56 32.22 6.11
C VAL A 36 40.23 32.58 5.45
N ILE A 37 40.13 33.78 4.85
CA ILE A 37 38.91 34.23 4.16
C ILE A 37 38.61 33.31 2.98
N ALA A 38 39.61 33.01 2.14
CA ALA A 38 39.45 32.09 1.02
C ALA A 38 38.99 30.69 1.50
N GLY A 39 39.62 30.17 2.56
CA GLY A 39 39.26 28.90 3.20
C GLY A 39 37.81 28.87 3.68
N LEU A 40 37.35 29.94 4.34
CA LEU A 40 35.97 30.10 4.79
C LEU A 40 34.98 30.14 3.62
N PHE A 41 35.30 30.88 2.54
CA PHE A 41 34.48 30.93 1.34
C PHE A 41 34.33 29.54 0.69
N THR A 42 35.42 28.78 0.57
CA THR A 42 35.36 27.40 0.07
C THR A 42 34.48 26.50 0.96
N ALA A 43 34.58 26.62 2.29
CA ALA A 43 33.76 25.82 3.20
C ALA A 43 32.26 26.15 3.04
N LEU A 44 31.91 27.44 2.96
CA LEU A 44 30.53 27.88 2.74
C LEU A 44 29.99 27.40 1.38
N PHE A 45 30.81 27.45 0.34
CA PHE A 45 30.44 26.95 -0.98
C PHE A 45 30.15 25.45 -0.95
N VAL A 46 31.02 24.65 -0.33
CA VAL A 46 30.83 23.19 -0.19
C VAL A 46 29.55 22.88 0.59
N ILE A 47 29.28 23.60 1.69
CA ILE A 47 28.05 23.42 2.47
C ILE A 47 26.80 23.75 1.65
N LYS A 48 26.85 24.79 0.81
CA LYS A 48 25.74 25.15 -0.07
C LYS A 48 25.50 24.08 -1.13
N VAL A 49 26.56 23.60 -1.78
CA VAL A 49 26.49 22.48 -2.74
C VAL A 49 25.96 21.21 -2.08
N GLU A 50 26.41 20.87 -0.87
CA GLU A 50 25.90 19.74 -0.09
C GLU A 50 24.38 19.85 0.14
N GLN A 51 23.90 21.04 0.52
CA GLN A 51 22.48 21.28 0.77
C GLN A 51 21.64 21.17 -0.51
N ASP A 52 22.16 21.63 -1.64
CA ASP A 52 21.45 21.57 -2.91
C ASP A 52 21.46 20.14 -3.49
N ILE A 53 22.58 19.40 -3.39
CA ILE A 53 22.66 17.98 -3.78
C ILE A 53 21.67 17.13 -2.97
N ARG A 54 21.49 17.41 -1.67
CA ARG A 54 20.53 16.68 -0.82
C ARG A 54 19.07 16.82 -1.28
N LYS A 55 18.74 17.87 -2.03
CA LYS A 55 17.38 18.09 -2.56
C LYS A 55 17.16 17.36 -3.89
N VAL A 56 18.22 16.92 -4.56
CA VAL A 56 18.17 16.25 -5.86
C VAL A 56 18.08 14.74 -5.65
N SER A 57 17.24 14.07 -6.43
CA SER A 57 17.12 12.61 -6.36
C SER A 57 18.39 11.93 -6.89
N LEU A 58 18.78 10.81 -6.27
CA LEU A 58 19.93 10.00 -6.74
C LEU A 58 19.78 9.56 -8.20
N LYS A 59 18.55 9.33 -8.66
CA LYS A 59 18.26 8.96 -10.06
C LYS A 59 18.62 10.08 -11.03
N VAL A 60 18.28 11.32 -10.70
CA VAL A 60 18.61 12.50 -11.52
C VAL A 60 20.13 12.70 -11.58
N ILE A 61 20.82 12.50 -10.46
CA ILE A 61 22.30 12.58 -10.41
C ILE A 61 22.93 11.50 -11.32
N MET A 62 22.50 10.25 -11.17
CA MET A 62 22.99 9.14 -11.99
C MET A 62 22.69 9.33 -13.48
N GLY A 63 21.48 9.76 -13.82
CA GLY A 63 21.09 10.08 -15.20
C GLY A 63 21.95 11.19 -15.78
N GLY A 64 22.22 12.25 -15.02
CA GLY A 64 23.11 13.33 -15.41
C GLY A 64 24.55 12.86 -15.66
N VAL A 65 25.11 12.02 -14.79
CA VAL A 65 26.46 11.46 -14.94
C VAL A 65 26.55 10.58 -16.19
N ILE A 66 25.60 9.66 -16.38
CA ILE A 66 25.58 8.77 -17.55
C ILE A 66 25.42 9.59 -18.84
N GLY A 67 24.49 10.55 -18.84
CA GLY A 67 24.28 11.44 -19.99
C GLY A 67 25.51 12.27 -20.32
N MET A 68 26.21 12.80 -19.31
CA MET A 68 27.47 13.53 -19.49
C MET A 68 28.57 12.63 -20.08
N ILE A 69 28.72 11.39 -19.59
CA ILE A 69 29.69 10.43 -20.14
C ILE A 69 29.40 10.16 -21.62
N ILE A 70 28.14 9.91 -21.97
CA ILE A 70 27.72 9.67 -23.36
C ILE A 70 27.99 10.93 -24.22
N GLY A 71 27.64 12.11 -23.72
CA GLY A 71 27.89 13.38 -24.41
C GLY A 71 29.38 13.63 -24.67
N LEU A 72 30.24 13.34 -23.69
CA LEU A 72 31.69 13.44 -23.84
C LEU A 72 32.25 12.39 -24.80
N LEU A 73 31.74 11.15 -24.80
CA LEU A 73 32.15 10.13 -25.77
C LEU A 73 31.82 10.56 -27.20
N ILE A 74 30.63 11.10 -27.42
CA ILE A 74 30.23 11.66 -28.72
C ILE A 74 31.16 12.83 -29.11
N ALA A 75 31.50 13.70 -28.15
CA ALA A 75 32.42 14.80 -28.38
C ALA A 75 33.80 14.32 -28.81
N VAL A 76 34.32 13.25 -28.20
CA VAL A 76 35.61 12.65 -28.56
C VAL A 76 35.58 12.03 -29.95
N ILE A 77 34.49 11.36 -30.32
CA ILE A 77 34.33 10.78 -31.67
C ILE A 77 34.30 11.87 -32.74
N LEU A 78 33.54 12.95 -32.51
CA LEU A 78 33.48 14.09 -33.43
C LEU A 78 34.80 14.86 -33.48
N ALA A 79 35.47 15.03 -32.34
CA ALA A 79 36.80 15.59 -32.23
C ALA A 79 37.81 14.80 -33.07
N TYR A 80 37.76 13.47 -33.01
CA TYR A 80 38.62 12.62 -33.84
C TYR A 80 38.32 12.81 -35.34
N GLY A 81 37.05 12.84 -35.73
CA GLY A 81 36.63 13.07 -37.13
C GLY A 81 37.07 14.43 -37.70
N LEU A 82 37.13 15.48 -36.86
CA LEU A 82 37.62 16.79 -37.26
C LEU A 82 39.11 16.78 -37.69
N ASN A 83 39.91 15.83 -37.18
CA ASN A 83 41.31 15.68 -37.61
C ASN A 83 41.46 15.19 -39.05
N PHE A 84 40.39 14.69 -39.69
CA PHE A 84 40.40 14.28 -41.09
C PHE A 84 40.16 15.45 -42.06
N VAL A 85 39.74 16.62 -41.55
CA VAL A 85 39.45 17.82 -42.34
C VAL A 85 40.70 18.70 -42.40
N GLY A 86 41.51 18.52 -43.44
CA GLY A 86 42.85 19.12 -43.57
C GLY A 86 42.93 20.66 -43.41
N LYS A 87 41.86 21.40 -43.74
CA LYS A 87 41.81 22.88 -43.57
C LYS A 87 41.73 23.35 -42.11
N ILE A 88 41.25 22.50 -41.20
CA ILE A 88 41.08 22.86 -39.77
C ILE A 88 42.35 22.50 -38.98
N GLN A 89 43.07 21.47 -39.41
CA GLN A 89 44.32 21.02 -38.81
C GLN A 89 45.46 22.04 -38.97
N GLU A 90 45.46 22.80 -40.07
CA GLU A 90 46.54 23.73 -40.42
C GLU A 90 46.64 24.93 -39.46
N ASN A 91 45.54 25.28 -38.78
CA ASN A 91 45.51 26.40 -37.84
C ASN A 91 45.58 25.93 -36.38
N GLN A 92 46.79 25.64 -35.91
CA GLN A 92 47.08 25.11 -34.57
C GLN A 92 46.58 26.01 -33.42
N GLN A 93 46.34 27.30 -33.66
CA GLN A 93 45.85 28.22 -32.64
C GLN A 93 44.33 28.12 -32.41
N ILE A 94 43.56 27.74 -33.43
CA ILE A 94 42.08 27.66 -33.35
C ILE A 94 41.62 26.29 -32.84
N LEU A 95 42.39 25.25 -33.14
CA LEU A 95 42.03 23.86 -32.87
C LEU A 95 41.70 23.57 -31.38
N PRO A 96 42.47 24.05 -30.38
CA PRO A 96 42.15 23.82 -28.96
C PRO A 96 40.81 24.44 -28.54
N TRP A 97 40.48 25.62 -29.06
CA TRP A 97 39.23 26.31 -28.74
C TRP A 97 38.01 25.60 -29.32
N VAL A 98 38.14 25.03 -30.52
CA VAL A 98 37.10 24.18 -31.11
C VAL A 98 36.85 22.95 -30.25
N TYR A 99 37.90 22.30 -29.74
CA TYR A 99 37.74 21.16 -28.83
C TYR A 99 37.08 21.54 -27.51
N VAL A 100 37.45 22.67 -26.90
CA VAL A 100 36.83 23.17 -25.67
C VAL A 100 35.33 23.46 -25.88
N ILE A 101 34.97 24.12 -26.98
CA ILE A 101 33.57 24.40 -27.30
C ILE A 101 32.80 23.09 -27.53
N LEU A 102 33.35 22.17 -28.32
CA LEU A 102 32.70 20.90 -28.65
C LEU A 102 32.47 20.03 -27.40
N THR A 103 33.51 19.83 -26.60
CA THR A 103 33.43 19.02 -25.38
C THR A 103 32.55 19.68 -24.31
N GLY A 104 32.65 21.00 -24.14
CA GLY A 104 31.82 21.75 -23.18
C GLY A 104 30.34 21.71 -23.55
N THR A 105 29.99 21.97 -24.80
CA THR A 105 28.59 21.98 -25.26
C THR A 105 27.97 20.59 -25.22
N LEU A 106 28.67 19.55 -25.71
CA LEU A 106 28.16 18.18 -25.72
C LEU A 106 28.13 17.55 -24.34
N GLY A 107 29.11 17.83 -23.48
CA GLY A 107 29.09 17.40 -22.08
C GLY A 107 27.91 18.01 -21.32
N TYR A 108 27.66 19.31 -21.50
CA TYR A 108 26.51 20.01 -20.89
C TYR A 108 25.17 19.49 -21.44
N LEU A 109 25.05 19.32 -22.76
CA LEU A 109 23.84 18.76 -23.36
C LEU A 109 23.57 17.34 -22.86
N GLY A 110 24.61 16.50 -22.76
CA GLY A 110 24.53 15.17 -22.18
C GLY A 110 24.03 15.19 -20.75
N LEU A 111 24.54 16.09 -19.92
CA LEU A 111 24.09 16.26 -18.53
C LEU A 111 22.62 16.70 -18.45
N VAL A 112 22.21 17.71 -19.22
CA VAL A 112 20.83 18.23 -19.21
C VAL A 112 19.84 17.20 -19.74
N LEU A 113 20.19 16.49 -20.81
CA LEU A 113 19.35 15.44 -21.37
C LEU A 113 19.27 14.25 -20.40
N GLY A 114 20.39 13.83 -19.83
CA GLY A 114 20.44 12.73 -18.87
C GLY A 114 19.62 12.99 -17.61
N THR A 115 19.71 14.21 -17.06
CA THR A 115 18.92 14.61 -15.89
C THR A 115 17.42 14.68 -16.17
N LYS A 116 16.99 15.12 -17.36
CA LYS A 116 15.57 15.23 -17.72
C LYS A 116 14.93 13.91 -18.19
N LYS A 117 15.66 13.13 -18.99
CA LYS A 117 15.15 11.89 -19.62
C LYS A 117 15.19 10.67 -18.69
N VAL A 118 16.00 10.70 -17.63
CA VAL A 118 16.05 9.56 -16.66
C VAL A 118 14.74 9.36 -15.92
N GLU A 119 13.91 10.40 -15.78
CA GLU A 119 12.56 10.27 -15.21
C GLU A 119 11.60 9.53 -16.16
N GLU A 120 11.73 9.74 -17.47
CA GLU A 120 10.96 9.04 -18.51
C GLU A 120 11.38 7.56 -18.65
N PHE A 121 12.65 7.24 -18.38
CA PHE A 121 13.19 5.86 -18.45
C PHE A 121 12.81 4.96 -17.27
N SER A 122 11.98 5.44 -16.33
CA SER A 122 11.49 4.68 -15.17
C SER A 122 10.62 3.45 -15.52
N PHE A 123 10.37 3.17 -16.80
CA PHE A 123 9.65 1.98 -17.28
C PHE A 123 10.50 0.69 -17.29
N PHE A 124 11.84 0.79 -17.31
CA PHE A 124 12.74 -0.38 -17.28
C PHE A 124 13.46 -0.46 -15.94
N GLY A 125 12.72 -0.81 -14.90
CA GLY A 125 13.17 -0.78 -13.51
C GLY A 125 14.13 -1.92 -13.15
N THR A 126 15.42 -1.62 -13.01
CA THR A 126 16.32 -2.33 -12.12
C THR A 126 16.86 -1.36 -11.07
N GLY A 127 16.49 -1.55 -9.81
CA GLY A 127 17.14 -0.88 -8.67
C GLY A 127 16.18 -0.18 -7.71
N ALA A 128 16.02 -0.80 -6.54
CA ALA A 128 15.15 -0.43 -5.43
C ALA A 128 13.65 -0.55 -5.74
N ALA A 129 13.12 -1.76 -5.53
CA ALA A 129 11.75 -1.90 -5.10
C ALA A 129 11.57 -0.96 -3.89
N LYS A 130 10.91 0.20 -4.12
CA LYS A 130 9.91 0.60 -3.14
C LYS A 130 9.11 -0.67 -2.93
N GLU A 131 9.09 -1.22 -1.73
CA GLU A 131 8.13 -2.28 -1.44
C GLU A 131 6.80 -1.85 -2.08
N PRO A 132 6.15 -2.71 -2.88
CA PRO A 132 4.85 -2.38 -3.44
C PRO A 132 3.97 -2.06 -2.24
N VAL A 133 3.73 -0.77 -2.02
CA VAL A 133 2.93 -0.32 -0.89
C VAL A 133 1.55 -0.84 -1.23
N ASP A 134 1.12 -1.90 -0.52
CA ASP A 134 -0.18 -2.52 -0.73
C ASP A 134 -1.26 -1.50 -0.34
N TYR A 135 -1.67 -0.70 -1.32
CA TYR A 135 -2.67 0.33 -1.15
C TYR A 135 -4.04 -0.31 -1.14
N ARG A 136 -4.76 -0.10 -0.05
CA ARG A 136 -6.12 -0.60 0.12
C ARG A 136 -7.08 0.57 0.25
N ILE A 137 -7.81 0.84 -0.82
CA ILE A 137 -8.68 1.99 -0.95
C ILE A 137 -10.05 1.63 -0.36
N LEU A 138 -10.47 2.39 0.65
CA LEU A 138 -11.75 2.20 1.32
C LEU A 138 -12.88 2.91 0.58
N ASP A 139 -13.97 2.19 0.34
CA ASP A 139 -15.23 2.71 -0.18
C ASP A 139 -16.17 3.19 0.96
N THR A 140 -17.08 4.11 0.67
CA THR A 140 -18.14 4.60 1.56
C THR A 140 -18.95 3.45 2.15
N SER A 141 -19.30 2.44 1.34
CA SER A 141 -20.13 1.31 1.77
C SER A 141 -19.50 0.47 2.89
N VAL A 142 -18.18 0.24 2.83
CA VAL A 142 -17.47 -0.55 3.84
C VAL A 142 -17.23 0.25 5.12
N ILE A 143 -17.01 1.57 4.99
CA ILE A 143 -16.82 2.47 6.13
C ILE A 143 -18.12 2.57 6.96
N ILE A 144 -19.27 2.73 6.30
CA ILE A 144 -20.58 2.82 6.99
C ILE A 144 -20.94 1.50 7.69
N ASP A 145 -20.63 0.36 7.08
CA ASP A 145 -20.85 -0.96 7.67
C ASP A 145 -20.04 -1.16 8.97
N GLY A 146 -18.80 -0.69 8.97
CA GLY A 146 -17.97 -0.58 10.18
C GLY A 146 -17.20 -1.83 10.57
N ARG A 147 -17.55 -3.02 10.06
CA ARG A 147 -16.82 -4.28 10.35
C ARG A 147 -15.36 -4.22 9.94
N ILE A 148 -15.00 -3.33 9.01
CA ILE A 148 -13.62 -3.13 8.60
C ILE A 148 -12.72 -2.61 9.72
N ALA A 149 -13.26 -1.84 10.68
CA ALA A 149 -12.51 -1.41 11.85
C ALA A 149 -12.14 -2.60 12.73
N ASP A 150 -13.11 -3.49 12.98
CA ASP A 150 -12.88 -4.68 13.81
C ASP A 150 -11.91 -5.65 13.11
N ILE A 151 -12.04 -5.84 11.79
CA ILE A 151 -11.09 -6.65 11.00
C ILE A 151 -9.68 -6.04 11.05
N ALA A 152 -9.55 -4.72 10.93
CA ALA A 152 -8.26 -4.05 11.00
C ALA A 152 -7.62 -4.18 12.39
N GLU A 153 -8.41 -4.11 13.46
CA GLU A 153 -7.95 -4.32 14.85
C GLU A 153 -7.40 -5.73 15.10
N THR A 154 -7.90 -6.75 14.40
CA THR A 154 -7.38 -8.13 14.51
C THR A 154 -6.02 -8.34 13.85
N GLY A 155 -5.54 -7.39 13.04
CA GLY A 155 -4.29 -7.52 12.27
C GLY A 155 -4.42 -8.29 10.96
N PHE A 156 -5.61 -8.79 10.60
CA PHE A 156 -5.86 -9.44 9.29
C PHE A 156 -5.78 -8.46 8.10
N LEU A 157 -5.90 -7.16 8.36
CA LEU A 157 -5.86 -6.12 7.34
C LEU A 157 -4.47 -5.47 7.28
N GLU A 158 -3.56 -6.09 6.54
CA GLU A 158 -2.23 -5.53 6.26
C GLU A 158 -2.27 -4.42 5.18
N GLY A 159 -1.20 -3.63 5.06
CA GLY A 159 -1.07 -2.59 4.02
C GLY A 159 -1.52 -1.20 4.48
N ARG A 160 -1.41 -0.21 3.58
CA ARG A 160 -1.81 1.18 3.88
C ARG A 160 -3.24 1.41 3.46
N LEU A 161 -4.10 1.75 4.42
CA LEU A 161 -5.48 2.10 4.15
C LEU A 161 -5.54 3.52 3.60
N ILE A 162 -6.08 3.66 2.40
CA ILE A 162 -6.32 4.95 1.77
C ILE A 162 -7.79 5.29 1.90
N VAL A 163 -8.08 6.48 2.42
CA VAL A 163 -9.42 7.10 2.35
C VAL A 163 -9.33 8.31 1.43
N PRO A 164 -9.87 8.24 0.20
CA PRO A 164 -9.85 9.37 -0.72
C PRO A 164 -10.73 10.52 -0.20
N ARG A 165 -10.34 11.77 -0.51
CA ARG A 165 -11.13 12.93 -0.06
C ARG A 165 -12.57 12.91 -0.58
N PHE A 166 -12.79 12.47 -1.81
CA PHE A 166 -14.14 12.34 -2.38
C PHE A 166 -15.04 11.32 -1.63
N VAL A 167 -14.45 10.32 -0.95
CA VAL A 167 -15.20 9.37 -0.08
C VAL A 167 -15.58 10.05 1.22
N LEU A 168 -14.69 10.87 1.80
CA LEU A 168 -15.01 11.70 2.97
C LEU A 168 -16.12 12.71 2.65
N ASP A 169 -16.06 13.34 1.49
CA ASP A 169 -17.08 14.29 1.04
C ASP A 169 -18.44 13.60 0.86
N GLU A 170 -18.47 12.38 0.33
CA GLU A 170 -19.71 11.58 0.24
C GLU A 170 -20.25 11.21 1.62
N LEU A 171 -19.39 10.77 2.55
CA LEU A 171 -19.80 10.47 3.93
C LEU A 171 -20.39 11.70 4.63
N GLN A 172 -19.78 12.88 4.45
CA GLN A 172 -20.29 14.15 4.96
C GLN A 172 -21.63 14.50 4.33
N TYR A 173 -21.75 14.40 3.00
CA TYR A 173 -23.00 14.62 2.29
C TYR A 173 -24.14 13.71 2.79
N ILE A 174 -23.84 12.43 3.06
CA ILE A 174 -24.79 11.48 3.66
C ILE A 174 -25.12 11.88 5.11
N ALA A 175 -24.14 12.33 5.89
CA ALA A 175 -24.31 12.75 7.28
C ALA A 175 -25.17 14.03 7.42
N ASP A 176 -25.18 14.88 6.40
CA ASP A 176 -25.99 16.11 6.35
C ASP A 176 -27.35 15.91 5.65
N SER A 177 -27.69 14.66 5.31
CA SER A 177 -28.97 14.34 4.69
C SER A 177 -30.16 14.68 5.59
N SER A 178 -31.25 15.17 4.99
CA SER A 178 -32.53 15.41 5.67
C SER A 178 -33.14 14.10 6.20
N ASP A 179 -32.91 12.99 5.50
CA ASP A 179 -33.28 11.63 5.90
C ASP A 179 -32.50 11.22 7.17
N SER A 180 -33.23 10.93 8.25
CA SER A 180 -32.66 10.56 9.54
C SER A 180 -31.84 9.27 9.50
N LEU A 181 -32.23 8.29 8.69
CA LEU A 181 -31.53 7.01 8.56
C LEU A 181 -30.22 7.20 7.79
N LYS A 182 -30.24 7.95 6.69
CA LYS A 182 -29.02 8.28 5.93
C LYS A 182 -28.05 9.07 6.80
N ARG A 183 -28.53 10.11 7.48
CA ARG A 183 -27.73 10.92 8.41
C ARG A 183 -27.10 10.11 9.53
N SER A 184 -27.85 9.19 10.14
CA SER A 184 -27.31 8.27 11.16
C SER A 184 -26.19 7.38 10.59
N ARG A 185 -26.36 6.86 9.37
CA ARG A 185 -25.33 6.05 8.68
C ARG A 185 -24.08 6.85 8.34
N GLY A 186 -24.22 8.06 7.81
CA GLY A 186 -23.07 8.93 7.48
C GLY A 186 -22.25 9.29 8.71
N ARG A 187 -22.92 9.70 9.80
CA ARG A 187 -22.26 9.98 11.09
C ARG A 187 -21.53 8.75 11.64
N ARG A 188 -22.19 7.58 11.60
CA ARG A 188 -21.56 6.31 11.99
C ARG A 188 -20.29 6.04 11.19
N GLY A 189 -20.30 6.26 9.87
CA GLY A 189 -19.11 6.06 9.03
C GLY A 189 -17.96 6.99 9.43
N LEU A 190 -18.24 8.27 9.71
CA LEU A 190 -17.24 9.22 10.20
C LEU A 190 -16.69 8.80 11.57
N ASP A 191 -17.54 8.33 12.48
CA ASP A 191 -17.13 7.84 13.81
C ASP A 191 -16.22 6.60 13.69
N VAL A 192 -16.52 5.67 12.76
CA VAL A 192 -15.69 4.50 12.46
C VAL A 192 -14.30 4.92 11.99
N LEU A 193 -14.19 5.86 11.04
CA LEU A 193 -12.89 6.36 10.59
C LEU A 193 -12.09 7.00 11.72
N ASN A 194 -12.76 7.78 12.57
CA ASN A 194 -12.13 8.44 13.72
C ASN A 194 -11.63 7.43 14.75
N ARG A 195 -12.37 6.34 14.99
CA ARG A 195 -11.93 5.20 15.80
C ARG A 195 -10.67 4.56 15.18
N MET A 196 -10.73 4.19 13.90
CA MET A 196 -9.60 3.52 13.23
C MET A 196 -8.33 4.37 13.19
N GLN A 197 -8.44 5.70 13.10
CA GLN A 197 -7.28 6.61 13.18
C GLN A 197 -6.62 6.67 14.56
N ARG A 198 -7.39 6.42 15.63
CA ARG A 198 -6.88 6.44 17.02
C ARG A 198 -6.34 5.08 17.47
N THR A 199 -6.78 4.00 16.83
CA THR A 199 -6.33 2.64 17.12
C THR A 199 -4.88 2.46 16.66
N GLY A 200 -3.98 2.16 17.61
CA GLY A 200 -2.59 1.84 17.30
C GLY A 200 -2.46 0.59 16.44
N GLY A 201 -1.61 0.63 15.40
CA GLY A 201 -1.38 -0.48 14.47
C GLY A 201 -2.10 -0.33 13.12
N ILE A 202 -3.07 0.59 13.00
CA ILE A 202 -3.74 0.89 11.73
C ILE A 202 -3.18 2.20 11.16
N THR A 203 -2.70 2.17 9.92
CA THR A 203 -2.26 3.40 9.21
C THR A 203 -3.29 3.79 8.17
N ILE A 204 -3.99 4.91 8.41
CA ILE A 204 -4.94 5.51 7.47
C ILE A 204 -4.33 6.79 6.89
N ASP A 205 -4.17 6.81 5.58
CA ASP A 205 -3.73 7.96 4.80
C ASP A 205 -4.94 8.57 4.07
N VAL A 206 -5.20 9.87 4.29
CA VAL A 206 -6.19 10.61 3.51
C VAL A 206 -5.52 11.18 2.26
N VAL A 207 -6.07 10.88 1.08
CA VAL A 207 -5.47 11.27 -0.21
C VAL A 207 -6.37 12.25 -0.96
N ASP A 208 -5.78 13.39 -1.33
CA ASP A 208 -6.47 14.51 -2.01
C ASP A 208 -6.57 14.35 -3.54
N GLN A 209 -6.38 13.13 -4.05
CA GLN A 209 -6.49 12.86 -5.47
C GLN A 209 -7.96 12.81 -5.90
N ASP A 210 -8.38 13.80 -6.69
CA ASP A 210 -9.70 13.81 -7.33
C ASP A 210 -9.60 13.61 -8.85
N PHE A 211 -10.73 13.24 -9.45
CA PHE A 211 -10.91 13.07 -10.89
C PHE A 211 -12.12 13.92 -11.35
N PRO A 212 -11.91 15.22 -11.63
CA PRO A 212 -13.02 16.16 -11.89
C PRO A 212 -13.88 15.81 -13.11
N LYS A 213 -13.33 15.05 -14.06
CA LYS A 213 -14.04 14.58 -15.26
C LYS A 213 -15.00 13.42 -14.98
N ILE A 214 -14.90 12.79 -13.81
CA ILE A 214 -15.69 11.61 -13.42
C ILE A 214 -16.67 12.05 -12.34
N LYS A 215 -17.97 11.80 -12.56
CA LYS A 215 -19.02 12.21 -11.60
C LYS A 215 -19.26 11.17 -10.52
N SER A 216 -19.30 9.89 -10.87
CA SER A 216 -19.61 8.82 -9.91
C SER A 216 -18.42 8.51 -9.01
N VAL A 217 -18.67 8.38 -7.70
CA VAL A 217 -17.68 8.00 -6.69
C VAL A 217 -17.06 6.64 -7.05
N ASP A 218 -17.87 5.66 -7.41
CA ASP A 218 -17.44 4.33 -7.85
C ASP A 218 -16.40 4.37 -8.97
N ALA A 219 -16.64 5.21 -9.99
CA ALA A 219 -15.69 5.34 -11.10
C ALA A 219 -14.42 6.10 -10.69
N LYS A 220 -14.51 7.02 -9.71
CA LYS A 220 -13.32 7.65 -9.12
C LYS A 220 -12.49 6.64 -8.32
N LEU A 221 -13.12 5.73 -7.57
CA LEU A 221 -12.44 4.63 -6.87
C LEU A 221 -11.69 3.72 -7.84
N VAL A 222 -12.35 3.32 -8.93
CA VAL A 222 -11.76 2.52 -10.01
C VAL A 222 -10.58 3.24 -10.66
N ALA A 223 -10.73 4.53 -10.97
CA ALA A 223 -9.65 5.33 -11.56
C ALA A 223 -8.47 5.50 -10.60
N LEU A 224 -8.73 5.68 -9.30
CA LEU A 224 -7.71 5.77 -8.27
C LEU A 224 -6.94 4.46 -8.14
N ALA A 225 -7.65 3.34 -8.03
CA ALA A 225 -7.07 2.01 -7.91
C ALA A 225 -6.17 1.66 -9.10
N LYS A 226 -6.60 1.97 -10.33
CA LYS A 226 -5.77 1.82 -11.53
C LYS A 226 -4.51 2.68 -11.52
N LYS A 227 -4.62 3.93 -11.05
CA LYS A 227 -3.50 4.86 -11.01
C LYS A 227 -2.46 4.48 -9.95
N SER A 228 -2.92 3.96 -8.81
CA SER A 228 -2.06 3.62 -7.67
C SER A 228 -1.66 2.14 -7.59
N ASP A 229 -2.09 1.31 -8.54
CA ASP A 229 -2.01 -0.17 -8.47
C ASP A 229 -2.55 -0.72 -7.13
N GLY A 230 -3.67 -0.14 -6.70
CA GLY A 230 -4.29 -0.41 -5.41
C GLY A 230 -5.44 -1.41 -5.48
N LYS A 231 -5.78 -2.00 -4.34
CA LYS A 231 -6.94 -2.86 -4.15
C LYS A 231 -8.10 -2.04 -3.61
N ILE A 232 -9.33 -2.36 -4.02
CA ILE A 232 -10.53 -1.71 -3.49
C ILE A 232 -11.13 -2.58 -2.39
N ILE A 233 -11.46 -1.99 -1.25
CA ILE A 233 -12.27 -2.62 -0.20
C ILE A 233 -13.67 -2.03 -0.28
N THR A 234 -14.66 -2.87 -0.56
CA THR A 234 -16.06 -2.44 -0.72
C THR A 234 -17.03 -3.53 -0.25
N ASN A 235 -18.28 -3.16 0.01
CA ASN A 235 -19.39 -4.09 0.19
C ASN A 235 -20.31 -4.15 -1.03
N ASP A 236 -20.09 -3.31 -2.04
CA ASP A 236 -20.94 -3.19 -3.22
C ASP A 236 -20.59 -4.26 -4.29
N PHE A 237 -21.55 -5.13 -4.56
CA PHE A 237 -21.41 -6.22 -5.54
C PHE A 237 -21.34 -5.74 -7.00
N ASN A 238 -21.92 -4.59 -7.33
CA ASN A 238 -21.83 -4.01 -8.68
C ASN A 238 -20.46 -3.40 -8.91
N LEU A 239 -19.93 -2.67 -7.92
CA LEU A 239 -18.56 -2.16 -7.96
C LEU A 239 -17.57 -3.32 -8.12
N ASN A 240 -17.81 -4.45 -7.43
CA ASN A 240 -17.01 -5.66 -7.57
C ASN A 240 -16.85 -6.07 -9.05
N LYS A 241 -17.97 -6.32 -9.73
CA LYS A 241 -17.97 -6.78 -11.13
C LYS A 241 -17.29 -5.81 -12.08
N VAL A 242 -17.53 -4.51 -11.90
CA VAL A 242 -16.98 -3.49 -12.80
C VAL A 242 -15.46 -3.37 -12.62
N ALA A 243 -14.98 -3.39 -11.37
CA ALA A 243 -13.55 -3.25 -11.09
C ALA A 243 -12.75 -4.52 -11.46
N GLU A 244 -13.31 -5.73 -11.30
CA GLU A 244 -12.68 -6.98 -11.74
C GLU A 244 -12.49 -7.03 -13.26
N LEU A 245 -13.48 -6.61 -14.04
CA LEU A 245 -13.37 -6.49 -15.51
C LEU A 245 -12.26 -5.52 -15.94
N GLN A 246 -11.88 -4.61 -15.05
CA GLN A 246 -10.81 -3.64 -15.26
C GLN A 246 -9.46 -4.08 -14.70
N GLY A 247 -9.34 -5.32 -14.21
CA GLY A 247 -8.13 -5.91 -13.68
C GLY A 247 -7.76 -5.43 -12.27
N ILE A 248 -8.68 -4.78 -11.56
CA ILE A 248 -8.45 -4.30 -10.19
C ILE A 248 -8.83 -5.42 -9.22
N LYS A 249 -7.95 -5.72 -8.27
CA LYS A 249 -8.23 -6.68 -7.20
C LYS A 249 -9.13 -6.06 -6.13
N ILE A 250 -10.11 -6.83 -5.69
CA ILE A 250 -11.14 -6.36 -4.75
C ILE A 250 -11.15 -7.24 -3.51
N LEU A 251 -11.41 -6.60 -2.38
CA LEU A 251 -11.51 -7.21 -1.06
C LEU A 251 -12.92 -6.91 -0.53
N ASN A 252 -13.85 -7.84 -0.75
CA ASN A 252 -15.23 -7.66 -0.32
C ASN A 252 -15.44 -8.22 1.10
N VAL A 253 -15.90 -7.37 2.03
CA VAL A 253 -16.06 -7.77 3.45
C VAL A 253 -17.23 -8.76 3.62
N ASN A 254 -18.25 -8.72 2.77
CA ASN A 254 -19.32 -9.72 2.78
C ASN A 254 -18.82 -11.09 2.31
N GLU A 255 -17.94 -11.14 1.30
CA GLU A 255 -17.32 -12.38 0.86
C GLU A 255 -16.41 -12.96 1.95
N LEU A 256 -15.62 -12.11 2.62
CA LEU A 256 -14.82 -12.52 3.77
C LEU A 256 -15.70 -13.09 4.90
N ALA A 257 -16.79 -12.41 5.26
CA ALA A 257 -17.71 -12.88 6.29
C ALA A 257 -18.32 -14.24 5.94
N ASN A 258 -18.66 -14.47 4.66
CA ASN A 258 -19.16 -15.76 4.19
C ASN A 258 -18.08 -16.86 4.24
N ALA A 259 -16.82 -16.53 3.93
CA ALA A 259 -15.70 -17.47 3.99
C ALA A 259 -15.35 -17.88 5.43
N LEU A 260 -15.68 -17.04 6.42
CA LEU A 260 -15.48 -17.31 7.84
C LEU A 260 -16.63 -18.11 8.49
N LYS A 261 -17.69 -18.46 7.73
CA LYS A 261 -18.79 -19.29 8.28
C LYS A 261 -18.24 -20.67 8.70
N PRO A 262 -18.67 -21.20 9.86
CA PRO A 262 -18.21 -22.52 10.32
C PRO A 262 -18.40 -23.60 9.25
N VAL A 263 -17.33 -24.36 9.01
CA VAL A 263 -17.37 -25.55 8.17
C VAL A 263 -17.75 -26.71 9.06
N VAL A 264 -18.92 -27.28 8.83
CA VAL A 264 -19.38 -28.49 9.52
C VAL A 264 -18.94 -29.70 8.69
N LEU A 265 -18.26 -30.66 9.31
CA LEU A 265 -17.76 -31.85 8.62
C LEU A 265 -18.60 -33.10 8.93
N PRO A 266 -18.71 -34.06 8.00
CA PRO A 266 -19.24 -35.39 8.32
C PRO A 266 -18.52 -36.01 9.54
N GLY A 267 -19.29 -36.56 10.47
CA GLY A 267 -18.81 -37.12 11.74
C GLY A 267 -18.71 -36.11 12.89
N GLU A 268 -18.88 -34.82 12.64
CA GLU A 268 -18.90 -33.81 13.68
C GLU A 268 -20.21 -33.85 14.48
N MET A 269 -20.11 -33.64 15.79
CA MET A 269 -21.27 -33.55 16.68
C MET A 269 -21.77 -32.11 16.71
N MET A 270 -23.08 -31.93 16.57
CA MET A 270 -23.70 -30.61 16.67
C MET A 270 -25.01 -30.68 17.44
N THR A 271 -25.34 -29.58 18.11
CA THR A 271 -26.57 -29.47 18.90
C THR A 271 -27.59 -28.66 18.11
N VAL A 272 -28.78 -29.21 17.88
CA VAL A 272 -29.77 -28.65 16.96
C VAL A 272 -31.13 -28.60 17.63
N LYS A 273 -31.77 -27.43 17.60
CA LYS A 273 -33.18 -27.31 17.99
C LYS A 273 -34.07 -27.68 16.82
N ILE A 274 -34.91 -28.70 17.00
CA ILE A 274 -35.86 -29.11 15.96
C ILE A 274 -37.05 -28.15 15.98
N ILE A 275 -37.30 -27.47 14.85
CA ILE A 275 -38.33 -26.42 14.75
C ILE A 275 -39.57 -26.95 14.03
N LYS A 276 -39.38 -27.79 13.01
CA LYS A 276 -40.47 -28.31 12.18
C LYS A 276 -40.18 -29.72 11.69
N GLU A 277 -41.23 -30.38 11.18
CA GLU A 277 -41.12 -31.66 10.49
C GLU A 277 -40.40 -31.51 9.14
N GLY A 278 -39.60 -32.52 8.79
CA GLY A 278 -38.90 -32.64 7.52
C GLY A 278 -39.78 -33.11 6.38
N LYS A 279 -39.18 -33.26 5.19
CA LYS A 279 -39.91 -33.71 4.00
C LYS A 279 -40.16 -35.23 4.02
N GLU A 280 -39.20 -35.99 4.52
CA GLU A 280 -39.31 -37.45 4.63
C GLU A 280 -39.79 -37.86 6.02
N GLN A 281 -40.43 -39.02 6.10
CA GLN A 281 -41.01 -39.53 7.34
C GLN A 281 -39.91 -39.73 8.40
N GLY A 282 -40.15 -39.21 9.61
CA GLY A 282 -39.18 -39.29 10.71
C GLY A 282 -38.17 -38.14 10.78
N GLN A 283 -38.03 -37.31 9.74
CA GLN A 283 -37.08 -36.20 9.76
C GLN A 283 -37.58 -34.99 10.57
N GLY A 284 -36.66 -34.36 11.28
CA GLY A 284 -36.83 -33.02 11.84
C GLY A 284 -35.95 -32.01 11.12
N VAL A 285 -36.36 -30.74 11.11
CA VAL A 285 -35.59 -29.63 10.53
C VAL A 285 -35.29 -28.58 11.57
N GLY A 286 -34.01 -28.21 11.67
CA GLY A 286 -33.50 -27.07 12.41
C GLY A 286 -32.74 -26.10 11.50
N TYR A 287 -32.30 -24.99 12.07
CA TYR A 287 -31.47 -24.00 11.40
C TYR A 287 -30.31 -23.62 12.30
N LEU A 288 -29.13 -23.44 11.71
CA LEU A 288 -28.04 -22.72 12.37
C LEU A 288 -28.36 -21.22 12.43
N ASP A 289 -27.61 -20.50 13.25
CA ASP A 289 -27.71 -19.04 13.39
C ASP A 289 -27.45 -18.31 12.05
N ASP A 290 -26.71 -18.93 11.14
CA ASP A 290 -26.41 -18.40 9.80
C ASP A 290 -27.48 -18.73 8.74
N GLY A 291 -28.56 -19.42 9.13
CA GLY A 291 -29.66 -19.85 8.27
C GLY A 291 -29.42 -21.17 7.51
N THR A 292 -28.28 -21.85 7.71
CA THR A 292 -28.04 -23.19 7.15
C THR A 292 -29.11 -24.16 7.65
N MET A 293 -29.79 -24.84 6.73
CA MET A 293 -30.82 -25.81 7.09
C MET A 293 -30.19 -27.13 7.53
N ILE A 294 -30.57 -27.62 8.70
CA ILE A 294 -30.14 -28.91 9.23
C ILE A 294 -31.32 -29.88 9.20
N ILE A 295 -31.13 -31.01 8.57
CA ILE A 295 -32.08 -32.12 8.51
C ILE A 295 -31.55 -33.20 9.46
N VAL A 296 -32.34 -33.53 10.48
CA VAL A 296 -32.00 -34.52 11.50
C VAL A 296 -32.90 -35.74 11.33
N ASP A 297 -32.30 -36.88 11.01
CA ASP A 297 -33.01 -38.15 10.93
C ASP A 297 -33.50 -38.60 12.33
N ASN A 298 -34.68 -39.22 12.38
CA ASN A 298 -35.52 -39.44 13.57
C ASN A 298 -35.91 -38.18 14.37
N GLY A 299 -35.59 -36.97 13.89
CA GLY A 299 -35.83 -35.71 14.59
C GLY A 299 -37.31 -35.33 14.79
N GLN A 300 -38.25 -35.92 14.03
CA GLN A 300 -39.68 -35.56 14.07
C GLN A 300 -40.29 -35.70 15.47
N LYS A 301 -39.87 -36.71 16.25
CA LYS A 301 -40.40 -36.94 17.60
C LYS A 301 -39.93 -35.93 18.64
N HIS A 302 -38.94 -35.10 18.29
CA HIS A 302 -38.29 -34.14 19.18
C HIS A 302 -38.53 -32.69 18.73
N ILE A 303 -39.59 -32.41 17.96
CA ILE A 303 -39.99 -31.05 17.59
C ILE A 303 -40.17 -30.20 18.85
N GLY A 304 -39.57 -29.01 18.85
CA GLY A 304 -39.53 -28.08 19.98
C GLY A 304 -38.36 -28.31 20.95
N SER A 305 -37.69 -29.46 20.88
CA SER A 305 -36.56 -29.83 21.74
C SER A 305 -35.21 -29.65 21.04
N THR A 306 -34.15 -29.56 21.85
CA THR A 306 -32.77 -29.52 21.39
C THR A 306 -32.16 -30.92 21.48
N VAL A 307 -31.57 -31.41 20.38
CA VAL A 307 -30.98 -32.75 20.27
C VAL A 307 -29.53 -32.68 19.81
N ASP A 308 -28.72 -33.63 20.27
CA ASP A 308 -27.37 -33.83 19.76
C ASP A 308 -27.43 -34.74 18.52
N ALA A 309 -26.97 -34.21 17.40
CA ALA A 309 -26.98 -34.88 16.11
C ALA A 309 -25.55 -35.00 15.57
N MET A 310 -25.26 -36.13 14.93
CA MET A 310 -24.01 -36.35 14.21
C MET A 310 -24.21 -36.05 12.74
N VAL A 311 -23.33 -35.24 12.17
CA VAL A 311 -23.40 -34.85 10.77
C VAL A 311 -23.08 -36.05 9.89
N THR A 312 -23.97 -36.41 8.97
CA THR A 312 -23.78 -37.54 8.05
C THR A 312 -23.25 -37.04 6.71
N SER A 313 -23.81 -35.96 6.17
CA SER A 313 -23.36 -35.37 4.92
C SER A 313 -23.73 -33.89 4.82
N VAL A 314 -23.00 -33.16 3.97
CA VAL A 314 -23.27 -31.75 3.69
C VAL A 314 -23.51 -31.60 2.20
N LEU A 315 -24.63 -30.99 1.84
CA LEU A 315 -25.06 -30.78 0.46
C LEU A 315 -25.21 -29.28 0.19
N GLN A 316 -24.52 -28.80 -0.83
CA GLN A 316 -24.68 -27.44 -1.33
C GLN A 316 -25.81 -27.41 -2.36
N THR A 317 -26.78 -26.52 -2.19
CA THR A 317 -27.87 -26.30 -3.16
C THR A 317 -27.92 -24.85 -3.63
N THR A 318 -28.74 -24.58 -4.64
CA THR A 318 -28.96 -23.22 -5.17
C THR A 318 -29.57 -22.27 -4.14
N ALA A 319 -30.29 -22.78 -3.14
CA ALA A 319 -30.88 -21.99 -2.07
C ALA A 319 -29.97 -21.83 -0.83
N GLY A 320 -28.79 -22.46 -0.84
CA GLY A 320 -27.85 -22.43 0.28
C GLY A 320 -27.33 -23.82 0.66
N ARG A 321 -26.72 -23.89 1.85
CA ARG A 321 -26.14 -25.12 2.40
C ARG A 321 -27.19 -25.90 3.18
N MET A 322 -27.26 -27.21 2.96
CA MET A 322 -28.03 -28.17 3.76
C MET A 322 -27.08 -29.15 4.46
N ILE A 323 -27.33 -29.40 5.74
CA ILE A 323 -26.59 -30.37 6.54
C ILE A 323 -27.54 -31.52 6.87
N PHE A 324 -27.16 -32.73 6.52
CA PHE A 324 -27.85 -33.95 6.93
C PHE A 324 -27.14 -34.52 8.14
N SER A 325 -27.92 -34.97 9.09
CA SER A 325 -27.44 -35.42 10.39
C SER A 325 -28.38 -36.47 10.96
N GLU A 326 -27.87 -37.31 11.85
CA GLU A 326 -28.62 -38.38 12.50
C GLU A 326 -28.55 -38.15 14.02
N MET A 327 -29.67 -38.33 14.73
CA MET A 327 -29.66 -38.23 16.19
C MET A 327 -28.72 -39.26 16.80
N LYS A 328 -27.87 -38.82 17.72
CA LYS A 328 -27.10 -39.76 18.53
C LYS A 328 -28.04 -40.36 19.57
N ALA A 329 -28.19 -41.68 19.57
CA ALA A 329 -28.93 -42.37 20.62
C ALA A 329 -28.38 -41.94 22.00
N PRO A 330 -29.24 -41.64 22.99
CA PRO A 330 -28.77 -41.42 24.34
C PRO A 330 -27.98 -42.65 24.77
N ALA A 331 -26.77 -42.44 25.28
CA ALA A 331 -25.94 -43.53 25.79
C ALA A 331 -26.78 -44.35 26.77
N PRO A 332 -26.78 -45.70 26.66
CA PRO A 332 -27.60 -46.51 27.56
C PRO A 332 -27.16 -46.23 28.99
N ASP A 333 -28.13 -45.84 29.83
CA ASP A 333 -27.94 -45.67 31.27
C ASP A 333 -27.15 -46.86 31.81
N LYS A 334 -25.97 -46.59 32.35
CA LYS A 334 -25.24 -47.58 33.15
C LYS A 334 -26.13 -47.91 34.33
N LYS A 335 -26.89 -49.01 34.23
CA LYS A 335 -27.63 -49.59 35.35
C LYS A 335 -26.69 -49.70 36.55
N PRO A 336 -27.05 -49.20 37.74
CA PRO A 336 -26.24 -49.38 38.93
C PRO A 336 -26.10 -50.89 39.18
N TYR A 337 -24.87 -51.36 39.34
CA TYR A 337 -24.62 -52.73 39.79
C TYR A 337 -25.35 -52.96 41.13
N PRO A 338 -26.08 -54.08 41.31
CA PRO A 338 -26.66 -54.40 42.59
C PRO A 338 -25.51 -54.69 43.57
N THR A 339 -25.41 -53.88 44.62
CA THR A 339 -24.54 -54.16 45.76
C THR A 339 -24.97 -55.48 46.38
N SER A 340 -24.16 -56.52 46.21
CA SER A 340 -24.33 -57.78 46.93
C SER A 340 -24.12 -57.52 48.41
N ASN A 341 -25.21 -57.56 49.19
CA ASN A 341 -25.12 -57.74 50.63
C ASN A 341 -24.44 -59.09 50.89
N ARG A 342 -23.24 -59.05 51.47
CA ARG A 342 -22.70 -60.17 52.23
C ARG A 342 -22.79 -59.80 53.70
N THR A 343 -23.56 -60.64 54.39
CA THR A 343 -23.66 -60.87 55.84
C THR A 343 -22.32 -60.86 56.55
#